data_AF-A0A6J7DV30-F1
#
_entry.id   AF-A0A6J7DV30-F1
#
_cell.length_a   1.000
_cell.length_b   1.000
_cell.length_c   1.000
_cell.angle_alpha   90.00
_cell.angle_beta   90.00
_cell.angle_gamma   90.00
#
_symmetry.space_group_name_H-M   'P 1'
#
loop_
_entity.id
_entity.type
_entity.pdbx_description
1 polymer ?
#
loop_
_entity_poly.entity_id
_entity_poly.type
_entity_poly.pdbx_seq_one_letter_code
_entity_poly.pdbx_strand_id
1 'polypeptide(L)' 'MGDGAHRIDFVTPAASEEEAAAVIAALEHFLRETAPAPSNAAPVVNAWERAALLEGTGREPDAPSPWGDPVPW' A
#
# COMPACT_ATOMS: atom_id res chain seq x y z
N MET A 1 -11.36 -44.04 20.35
CA MET A 1 -10.75 -43.13 19.36
C MET A 1 -11.69 -41.93 19.27
N GLY A 2 -11.44 -40.94 20.12
CA GLY A 2 -12.34 -39.79 20.26
C GLY A 2 -12.08 -38.82 19.13
N ASP A 3 -13.07 -38.61 18.27
CA ASP A 3 -13.01 -37.58 17.24
C ASP A 3 -13.39 -36.25 17.91
N GLY A 4 -12.41 -35.63 18.55
CA GLY A 4 -12.53 -34.33 19.18
C GLY A 4 -12.49 -33.23 18.12
N ALA A 5 -13.51 -33.17 17.27
CA ALA A 5 -13.66 -32.07 16.33
C ALA A 5 -13.88 -30.77 17.13
N HIS A 6 -12.84 -29.95 17.22
CA HIS A 6 -12.92 -28.63 17.84
C HIS A 6 -13.86 -27.76 17.02
N ARG A 7 -15.11 -27.60 17.50
CA ARG A 7 -16.08 -26.70 16.90
C ARG A 7 -15.82 -25.29 17.38
N ILE A 8 -15.60 -24.39 16.42
CA ILE A 8 -15.53 -22.94 16.67
C ILE A 8 -16.90 -22.37 16.34
N ASP A 9 -17.56 -21.81 17.36
CA ASP A 9 -18.87 -21.17 17.24
C ASP A 9 -18.66 -19.65 17.10
N PHE A 10 -19.27 -19.03 16.09
CA PHE A 10 -19.25 -17.57 15.92
C PHE A 10 -20.20 -16.93 16.94
N VAL A 11 -19.68 -16.06 17.80
CA VAL A 11 -20.43 -15.42 18.91
C VAL A 11 -21.16 -14.15 18.44
N THR A 12 -20.93 -13.71 17.21
CA THR A 12 -21.60 -12.53 16.64
C THR A 12 -22.76 -12.97 15.75
N PRO A 13 -23.97 -12.38 15.90
CA PRO A 13 -25.04 -12.60 14.92
C PRO A 13 -24.57 -12.18 13.52
N ALA A 14 -25.10 -12.83 12.49
CA ALA A 14 -24.89 -12.40 11.12
C ALA A 14 -25.36 -10.95 10.98
N ALA A 15 -24.54 -10.11 10.35
CA ALA A 15 -24.89 -8.70 10.13
C ALA A 15 -26.24 -8.61 9.41
N SER A 16 -27.08 -7.70 9.88
CA SER A 16 -28.28 -7.31 9.14
C SER A 16 -27.90 -6.70 7.79
N GLU A 17 -28.84 -6.68 6.84
CA GLU A 17 -28.62 -6.03 5.53
C GLU A 17 -28.28 -4.54 5.68
N GLU A 18 -28.86 -3.88 6.69
CA GLU A 18 -28.58 -2.48 7.01
C GLU A 18 -27.14 -2.28 7.52
N GLU A 19 -26.68 -3.13 8.43
CA GLU A 19 -25.30 -3.08 8.93
C GLU A 19 -24.28 -3.35 7.81
N ALA A 20 -24.57 -4.31 6.92
CA ALA A 20 -23.72 -4.57 5.76
C ALA A 20 -23.66 -3.34 4.84
N ALA A 21 -24.80 -2.70 4.56
CA ALA A 21 -24.85 -1.48 3.77
C ALA A 21 -24.09 -0.33 4.43
N ALA A 22 -24.21 -0.17 5.75
CA ALA A 22 -23.49 0.86 6.51
C ALA A 22 -21.97 0.67 6.45
N VAL A 23 -21.48 -0.57 6.55
CA VAL A 23 -20.04 -0.88 6.44
C VAL A 23 -19.51 -0.54 5.04
N ILE A 24 -20.24 -0.90 3.98
CA ILE A 24 -19.85 -0.58 2.60
C ILE A 24 -19.83 0.94 2.39
N ALA A 25 -20.86 1.66 2.84
CA ALA A 25 -20.91 3.11 2.72
C ALA A 25 -19.75 3.80 3.47
N ALA A 26 -19.42 3.31 4.68
CA ALA A 26 -18.30 3.81 5.45
C ALA A 26 -16.96 3.56 4.75
N LEU A 27 -16.78 2.39 4.15
CA LEU A 27 -15.58 2.07 3.37
C LEU A 27 -15.44 2.96 2.14
N GLU A 28 -16.51 3.14 1.36
CA GLU A 28 -16.50 4.01 0.18
C GLU A 28 -16.18 5.46 0.55
N HIS A 29 -16.72 5.93 1.67
CA HIS A 29 -16.43 7.26 2.19
C HIS A 29 -14.97 7.39 2.61
N PHE A 30 -14.46 6.45 3.40
CA PHE A 30 -13.06 6.41 3.80
C PHE A 30 -12.13 6.45 2.59
N LEU A 31 -12.35 5.58 1.60
CA LEU A 31 -11.52 5.53 0.38
C LEU A 31 -11.54 6.86 -0.39
N ARG A 32 -12.67 7.56 -0.39
CA ARG A 32 -12.79 8.87 -1.03
C ARG A 32 -12.05 9.97 -0.26
N GLU A 33 -12.17 9.98 1.06
CA GLU A 33 -11.54 10.99 1.90
C GLU A 33 -10.03 10.79 2.04
N THR A 34 -9.56 9.54 2.02
CA THR A 34 -8.15 9.20 2.17
C THR A 34 -7.46 8.90 0.85
N ALA A 35 -8.09 9.21 -0.29
CA ALA A 35 -7.45 9.07 -1.59
C ALA A 35 -6.15 9.89 -1.60
N PRO A 36 -5.00 9.31 -1.96
CA PRO A 36 -3.76 10.07 -2.08
C PRO A 36 -3.96 11.18 -3.10
N ALA A 37 -3.36 12.35 -2.85
CA ALA A 37 -3.38 13.43 -3.83
C ALA A 37 -2.91 12.89 -5.18
N PRO A 38 -3.56 13.28 -6.30
CA PRO A 38 -3.14 12.82 -7.61
C PRO A 38 -1.65 13.15 -7.77
N SER A 39 -0.85 12.12 -8.02
CA SER A 39 0.59 12.30 -8.19
C SER A 39 0.79 13.30 -9.33
N ASN A 40 1.44 14.41 -9.03
CA ASN A 40 2.00 15.22 -10.10
C ASN A 40 3.02 14.33 -10.83
N ALA A 41 3.09 14.42 -12.17
CA ALA A 41 4.10 13.67 -12.90
C ALA A 41 5.47 13.99 -12.28
N ALA A 42 6.25 12.96 -11.95
CA ALA A 42 7.57 13.16 -11.36
C ALA A 42 8.37 14.12 -12.27
N PRO A 43 9.02 15.16 -11.70
CA PRO A 43 9.88 16.01 -12.50
C PRO A 43 10.93 15.14 -13.18
N VAL A 44 11.09 15.32 -14.49
CA VAL A 44 12.10 14.60 -15.26
C VAL A 44 13.47 15.10 -14.80
N VAL A 45 14.13 14.31 -13.95
CA VAL A 45 15.50 14.59 -13.52
C VAL A 45 16.41 14.47 -14.74
N ASN A 46 17.13 15.53 -15.07
CA ASN A 46 18.06 15.48 -16.19
C ASN A 46 19.32 14.67 -15.82
N ALA A 47 20.05 14.18 -16.82
CA ALA A 47 21.19 13.30 -16.58
C ALA A 47 22.29 13.90 -15.69
N TRP A 48 22.50 15.22 -15.75
CA TRP A 48 23.49 15.91 -14.92
C TRP A 48 23.05 16.05 -13.47
N GLU A 49 21.78 16.38 -13.25
CA GLU A 49 21.19 16.44 -11.92
C GLU A 49 21.21 15.06 -11.24
N ARG A 50 20.91 14.00 -12.00
CA ARG A 50 21.07 12.62 -11.53
C ARG A 50 22.53 12.34 -11.13
N ALA A 51 23.49 12.66 -12.00
CA ALA A 51 24.91 12.44 -11.70
C ALA A 51 25.36 13.15 -10.41
N ALA A 52 24.94 14.40 -10.20
CA ALA A 52 25.27 15.17 -9.01
C ALA A 52 24.69 14.56 -7.71
N LEU A 53 23.46 14.05 -7.75
CA LEU A 53 22.83 13.38 -6.60
C LEU A 53 23.55 12.07 -6.22
N LEU A 54 24.08 11.37 -7.21
CA LEU A 54 24.79 10.10 -7.01
C LEU A 54 26.19 10.30 -6.45
N GLU A 55 26.92 11.24 -7.03
CA GLU A 55 28.23 11.65 -6.52
C GLU A 55 28.12 12.16 -5.08
N GLY A 56 27.13 13.02 -4.79
CA GLY A 56 26.90 13.56 -3.45
C GLY A 56 26.49 12.52 -2.39
N THR A 57 25.97 11.36 -2.81
CA THR A 57 25.59 10.28 -1.89
C THR A 57 26.56 9.10 -1.89
N GLY A 58 27.63 9.16 -2.69
CA GLY A 58 28.58 8.05 -2.88
C GLY A 58 27.93 6.80 -3.48
N ARG A 59 26.82 6.96 -4.21
CA ARG A 59 26.09 5.84 -4.82
C ARG A 59 26.54 5.62 -6.26
N GLU A 60 26.86 4.38 -6.59
CA GLU A 60 27.14 3.97 -7.97
C GLU A 60 25.86 3.98 -8.81
N PRO A 61 25.87 4.56 -10.02
CA PRO A 61 24.66 4.77 -10.83
C PRO A 61 23.84 3.53 -11.17
N ASP A 62 24.48 2.36 -11.19
CA ASP A 62 23.87 1.09 -11.62
C ASP A 62 23.57 0.17 -10.42
N ALA A 63 23.79 0.63 -9.19
CA ALA A 63 23.55 -0.17 -7.99
C ALA A 63 22.06 -0.13 -7.60
N PRO A 64 21.44 -1.27 -7.22
CA PRO A 64 20.06 -1.28 -6.75
C PRO A 64 19.89 -0.46 -5.46
N SER A 65 18.72 0.14 -5.31
CA SER A 65 18.34 0.79 -4.05
C SER A 65 18.36 -0.24 -2.90
N PRO A 66 18.85 0.12 -1.70
CA PRO A 66 18.79 -0.75 -0.51
C PRO A 66 17.37 -1.18 -0.13
N TRP A 67 16.35 -0.50 -0.67
CA TRP A 67 14.94 -0.72 -0.39
C TRP A 67 14.21 -1.57 -1.43
N GLY A 68 14.92 -2.07 -2.45
CA GLY A 68 14.39 -3.10 -3.36
C GLY A 68 13.42 -2.61 -4.44
N ASP A 69 13.33 -1.31 -4.70
CA ASP A 69 12.51 -0.81 -5.81
C ASP A 69 13.05 -1.30 -7.17
N PRO A 70 12.17 -1.78 -8.09
CA PRO A 70 12.55 -2.30 -9.40
C PRO A 70 12.92 -1.20 -10.40
N VAL A 71 12.81 0.06 -10.00
CA VAL A 71 13.11 1.20 -10.86
C VAL A 71 14.58 1.56 -10.64
N PRO A 72 15.45 1.46 -11.66
CA PRO A 72 16.71 2.18 -11.62
C PRO A 72 16.34 3.67 -11.63
N TRP A 73 16.49 4.33 -10.49
CA TRP A 73 16.46 5.79 -10.37
C TRP A 73 17.51 6.39 -11.31
#